data_AF-A0A4S1F1H5-F1
#
_entry.id   AF-A0A4S1F1H5-F1
#
_cell.length_a   1.000
_cell.length_b   1.000
_cell.length_c   1.000
_cell.angle_alpha   90.00
_cell.angle_beta   90.00
_cell.angle_gamma   90.00
#
_symmetry.space_group_name_H-M   'P 1'
#
loop_
_entity.id
_entity.type
_entity.pdbx_description
1 polymer ?
#
loop_
_entity_poly.entity_id
_entity_poly.type
_entity_poly.pdbx_seq_one_letter_code
_entity_poly.pdbx_strand_id
1 'polypeptide(L)'
;MSQTGIFIAGADFQEWPENLKSQVLEQILGGAHRIEGADQLDRSGAVEHDEDYDEHFAELSPGQVRDFLSGCSSKTKTALRAMVQGESRFFQLKDVAAEVGVPASKLTGVWSGLTRRTKTVTGDSEAYLIDWSGGEAIWEREEYVDHRGELTEMTRASFRKVLGVG
;
A
#
# COMPACT_ATOMS: atom_id res chain seq x y z
N MET A 1 14.36 20.18 22.33
CA MET A 1 13.26 20.50 21.40
C MET A 1 12.01 19.85 21.95
N SER A 2 11.03 20.62 22.40
CA SER A 2 9.79 20.08 22.98
C SER A 2 8.87 19.65 21.84
N GLN A 3 8.71 18.35 21.64
CA GLN A 3 7.64 17.83 20.78
C GLN A 3 6.34 17.93 21.57
N THR A 4 5.55 18.96 21.27
CA THR A 4 4.17 19.07 21.75
C THR A 4 3.29 18.32 20.76
N GLY A 5 2.62 17.28 21.22
CA GLY A 5 1.66 16.51 20.44
C GLY A 5 0.32 16.45 21.16
N ILE A 6 -0.76 16.36 20.39
CA ILE A 6 -2.11 16.13 20.90
C ILE A 6 -2.47 14.68 20.57
N PHE A 7 -2.88 13.92 21.59
CA PHE A 7 -3.38 12.56 21.44
C PHE A 7 -4.89 12.57 21.62
N ILE A 8 -5.61 11.99 20.66
CA ILE A 8 -7.06 11.85 20.69
C ILE A 8 -7.37 10.36 20.64
N ALA A 9 -8.13 9.84 21.60
CA ALA A 9 -8.56 8.45 21.56
C ALA A 9 -9.64 8.27 20.48
N GLY A 10 -9.62 7.13 19.79
CA GLY A 10 -10.56 6.87 18.70
C GLY A 10 -12.03 6.90 19.13
N ALA A 11 -12.34 6.47 20.36
CA ALA A 11 -13.68 6.55 20.91
C ALA A 11 -14.15 8.01 21.07
N ASP A 12 -13.31 8.87 21.64
CA ASP A 12 -13.60 10.29 21.81
C ASP A 12 -13.79 10.99 20.46
N PHE A 13 -12.95 10.66 19.48
CA PHE A 13 -13.08 11.20 18.13
C PHE A 13 -14.43 10.85 17.49
N GLN A 14 -14.96 9.64 17.71
CA GLN A 14 -16.26 9.21 17.16
C GLN A 14 -17.45 9.96 17.78
N GLU A 15 -17.30 10.45 19.00
CA GLU A 15 -18.34 11.22 19.70
C GLU A 15 -18.34 12.70 19.31
N TRP A 16 -17.36 13.16 18.52
CA TRP A 16 -17.27 14.56 18.12
C TRP A 16 -18.36 14.97 17.13
N PRO A 17 -18.74 16.25 17.13
CA PRO A 17 -19.54 16.83 16.07
C PRO A 17 -18.90 16.61 14.70
N GLU A 18 -19.70 16.21 13.71
CA GLU A 18 -19.22 15.89 12.35
C GLU A 18 -18.43 17.02 11.70
N ASN A 19 -18.80 18.28 11.97
CA ASN A 19 -18.07 19.45 11.47
C ASN A 19 -16.66 19.54 12.08
N LEU A 20 -16.47 19.16 13.34
CA LEU A 20 -15.16 19.17 13.99
C LEU A 20 -14.29 17.99 13.55
N LYS A 21 -14.89 16.80 13.40
CA LYS A 21 -14.22 15.64 12.80
C LYS A 21 -13.68 15.99 11.41
N SER A 22 -14.53 16.58 10.57
CA SER A 22 -14.16 17.00 9.21
C SER A 22 -13.02 18.02 9.22
N GLN A 23 -13.08 19.05 10.07
CA GLN A 23 -12.01 20.05 10.18
C GLN A 23 -10.68 19.45 10.65
N VAL A 24 -10.71 18.53 11.61
CA VAL A 24 -9.49 17.89 12.13
C VAL A 24 -8.92 16.92 11.10
N LEU A 25 -9.77 16.16 10.39
CA LEU A 25 -9.34 15.32 9.28
C LEU A 25 -8.77 16.15 8.13
N GLU A 26 -9.36 17.29 7.78
CA GLU A 26 -8.81 18.24 6.80
C GLU A 26 -7.43 18.76 7.23
N GLN A 27 -7.25 19.09 8.52
CA GLN A 27 -5.95 19.53 9.03
C GLN A 27 -4.89 18.40 9.05
N ILE A 28 -5.31 17.14 9.25
CA ILE A 28 -4.42 15.97 9.26
C ILE A 28 -4.09 15.49 7.85
N LEU A 29 -5.07 15.51 6.95
CA LEU A 29 -4.99 14.98 5.58
C LEU A 29 -4.60 16.04 4.55
N GLY A 30 -4.49 17.31 4.96
CA GLY A 30 -4.10 18.42 4.09
C GLY A 30 -5.31 19.04 3.39
N GLY A 31 -5.80 20.15 3.95
CA GLY A 31 -7.03 20.83 3.55
C GLY A 31 -7.17 21.04 2.05
N ALA A 32 -8.19 20.41 1.46
CA ALA A 32 -8.65 20.67 0.12
C ALA A 32 -9.78 21.73 0.16
N HIS A 33 -9.43 23.02 0.25
CA HIS A 33 -10.15 24.04 -0.51
C HIS A 33 -9.36 25.35 -0.65
N ARG A 34 -9.19 25.69 -1.93
CA ARG A 34 -8.65 26.90 -2.55
C ARG A 34 -9.26 28.18 -1.95
N ILE A 35 -8.44 29.07 -1.42
CA ILE A 35 -8.70 30.52 -1.43
C ILE A 35 -7.58 31.16 -2.27
N GLU A 36 -8.01 31.93 -3.25
CA GLU A 36 -7.18 32.55 -4.29
C GLU A 36 -6.19 33.57 -3.70
N GLY A 37 -4.94 33.48 -4.15
CA GLY A 37 -3.95 34.57 -4.11
C GLY A 37 -3.12 34.69 -2.83
N ALA A 38 -1.89 34.16 -2.86
CA ALA A 38 -0.67 34.88 -2.49
C ALA A 38 0.56 33.97 -2.55
N ASP A 39 1.62 34.54 -3.11
CA ASP A 39 2.99 34.08 -3.34
C ASP A 39 3.60 32.94 -2.51
N GLN A 40 4.35 32.11 -3.25
CA GLN A 40 5.59 31.43 -2.91
C GLN A 40 5.92 31.22 -1.42
N LEU A 41 5.97 29.96 -1.01
CA LEU A 41 7.12 29.42 -0.26
C LEU A 41 7.15 27.88 -0.35
N ASP A 42 8.28 27.41 -0.87
CA ASP A 42 8.76 26.04 -0.99
C ASP A 42 8.45 25.14 0.23
N ARG A 43 7.74 24.04 -0.02
CA ARG A 43 7.80 22.80 0.75
C ARG A 43 7.83 21.60 -0.18
N SER A 44 9.04 21.28 -0.62
CA SER A 44 9.48 19.93 -0.99
C SER A 44 8.80 18.82 -0.17
N GLY A 45 8.24 17.83 -0.89
CA GLY A 45 7.76 16.57 -0.33
C GLY A 45 6.29 16.22 -0.57
N ALA A 46 5.58 16.90 -1.47
CA ALA A 46 4.39 16.31 -2.07
C ALA A 46 4.86 15.13 -2.93
N VAL A 47 4.51 13.90 -2.51
CA VAL A 47 4.56 12.77 -3.44
C VAL A 47 3.57 13.14 -4.54
N GLU A 48 4.07 13.30 -5.75
CA GLU A 48 3.26 13.50 -6.94
C GLU A 48 2.32 12.30 -7.06
N HIS A 49 1.09 12.42 -6.54
CA HIS A 49 -0.01 11.53 -6.93
C HIS A 49 -0.38 11.94 -8.36
N ASP A 50 0.41 11.52 -9.34
CA ASP A 50 0.18 11.78 -10.76
C ASP A 50 -0.10 10.49 -11.54
N GLU A 51 -0.77 9.54 -10.88
CA GLU A 51 -1.36 8.38 -11.52
C GLU A 51 -2.78 8.20 -10.97
N ASP A 52 -3.77 8.49 -11.81
CA ASP A 52 -5.16 8.08 -11.59
C ASP A 52 -5.23 6.54 -11.67
N TYR A 53 -4.82 5.86 -10.60
CA TYR A 53 -5.07 4.44 -10.46
C TYR A 53 -6.58 4.19 -10.55
N ASP A 54 -6.95 3.02 -11.08
CA ASP A 54 -8.33 2.55 -10.96
C ASP A 54 -8.74 2.51 -9.47
N GLU A 55 -10.00 2.82 -9.19
CA GLU A 55 -10.54 2.97 -7.83
C GLU A 55 -10.43 1.69 -6.99
N HIS A 56 -10.28 0.54 -7.65
CA HIS A 56 -10.09 -0.77 -7.03
C HIS A 56 -8.62 -1.14 -6.77
N PHE A 57 -7.65 -0.35 -7.26
CA PHE A 57 -6.25 -0.60 -6.97
C PHE A 57 -5.94 -0.15 -5.54
N ALA A 58 -5.71 -1.12 -4.67
CA ALA A 58 -5.69 -0.87 -3.24
C ALA A 58 -4.60 0.12 -2.81
N GLU A 59 -5.06 1.17 -2.15
CA GLU A 59 -4.29 2.23 -1.55
C GLU A 59 -4.31 2.05 -0.01
N LEU A 60 -3.31 1.31 0.50
CA LEU A 60 -3.25 0.92 1.91
C LEU A 60 -2.40 1.89 2.73
N SER A 61 -3.01 2.48 3.76
CA SER A 61 -2.31 3.24 4.79
C SER A 61 -1.42 2.34 5.68
N PRO A 62 -0.46 2.91 6.45
CA PRO A 62 0.34 2.12 7.38
C PRO A 62 -0.48 1.40 8.46
N GLY A 63 -1.64 1.94 8.83
CA GLY A 63 -2.59 1.29 9.75
C GLY A 63 -3.17 0.02 9.13
N GLN A 64 -3.74 0.16 7.92
CA GLN A 64 -4.29 -0.96 7.16
C GLN A 64 -3.23 -2.02 6.84
N VAL A 65 -1.98 -1.63 6.57
CA VAL A 65 -0.88 -2.59 6.39
C VAL A 65 -0.60 -3.39 7.66
N ARG A 66 -0.68 -2.80 8.85
CA ARG A 66 -0.53 -3.56 10.11
C ARG A 66 -1.65 -4.59 10.26
N ASP A 67 -2.88 -4.20 9.99
CA ASP A 67 -4.04 -5.09 10.05
C ASP A 67 -3.93 -6.20 9.00
N PHE A 68 -3.49 -5.85 7.79
CA PHE A 68 -3.17 -6.79 6.73
C PHE A 68 -2.15 -7.83 7.22
N LEU A 69 -0.98 -7.39 7.70
CA LEU A 69 0.10 -8.28 8.11
C LEU A 69 -0.25 -9.14 9.33
N SER A 70 -1.16 -8.72 10.20
CA SER A 70 -1.54 -9.46 11.42
C SER A 70 -2.00 -10.89 11.15
N GLY A 71 -2.75 -11.10 10.06
CA GLY A 71 -3.26 -12.42 9.66
C GLY A 71 -2.46 -13.11 8.56
N CYS A 72 -1.31 -12.56 8.16
CA CYS A 72 -0.46 -13.17 7.14
C CYS A 72 0.46 -14.25 7.73
N SER A 73 0.59 -15.36 7.00
CA SER A 73 1.60 -16.39 7.29
C SER A 73 3.02 -15.83 7.14
N SER A 74 4.02 -16.52 7.69
CA SER A 74 5.44 -16.19 7.46
C SER A 74 5.77 -16.15 5.97
N LYS A 75 5.33 -17.16 5.21
CA LYS A 75 5.50 -17.24 3.74
C LYS A 75 4.95 -15.99 3.04
N THR A 76 3.73 -15.56 3.40
CA THR A 76 3.11 -14.35 2.82
C THR A 76 3.86 -13.08 3.19
N LYS A 77 4.34 -12.97 4.44
CA LYS A 77 5.15 -11.82 4.89
C LYS A 77 6.48 -11.74 4.15
N THR A 78 7.15 -12.86 3.93
CA THR A 78 8.37 -12.94 3.12
C THR A 78 8.10 -12.49 1.69
N ALA A 79 7.02 -12.98 1.06
CA ALA A 79 6.65 -12.55 -0.29
C ALA A 79 6.40 -11.03 -0.37
N LEU A 80 5.63 -10.47 0.57
CA LEU A 80 5.36 -9.03 0.64
C LEU A 80 6.63 -8.20 0.82
N ARG A 81 7.57 -8.66 1.67
CA ARG A 81 8.86 -8.01 1.83
C ARG A 81 9.64 -7.99 0.52
N ALA A 82 9.69 -9.11 -0.19
CA ALA A 82 10.36 -9.22 -1.49
C ALA A 82 9.80 -8.22 -2.51
N MET A 83 8.46 -8.07 -2.57
CA MET A 83 7.80 -7.13 -3.49
C MET A 83 8.19 -5.68 -3.27
N VAL A 84 8.45 -5.28 -2.01
CA VAL A 84 8.72 -3.88 -1.65
C VAL A 84 10.19 -3.58 -1.41
N GLN A 85 11.07 -4.56 -1.63
CA GLN A 85 12.50 -4.45 -1.35
C GLN A 85 13.20 -3.46 -2.29
N GLY A 86 12.82 -3.46 -3.58
CA GLY A 86 13.42 -2.60 -4.60
C GLY A 86 13.04 -1.12 -4.46
N GLU A 87 13.74 -0.26 -5.20
CA GLU A 87 13.52 1.20 -5.22
C GLU A 87 12.23 1.60 -5.95
N SER A 88 11.70 0.71 -6.79
CA SER A 88 10.49 0.95 -7.58
C SER A 88 9.25 0.30 -6.97
N ARG A 89 8.08 0.75 -7.39
CA ARG A 89 6.78 0.14 -7.12
C ARG A 89 6.50 -1.15 -7.92
N PHE A 90 7.34 -1.41 -8.92
CA PHE A 90 7.34 -2.67 -9.67
C PHE A 90 8.21 -3.73 -8.99
N PHE A 91 7.81 -4.99 -9.13
CA PHE A 91 8.59 -6.16 -8.71
C PHE A 91 8.51 -7.27 -9.75
N GLN A 92 9.48 -8.19 -9.71
CA GLN A 92 9.48 -9.39 -10.54
C GLN A 92 9.03 -10.60 -9.72
N LEU A 93 8.11 -11.39 -10.28
CA LEU A 93 7.61 -12.62 -9.66
C LEU A 93 8.74 -13.61 -9.34
N LYS A 94 9.74 -13.73 -10.21
CA LYS A 94 10.87 -14.65 -9.98
C LYS A 94 11.67 -14.29 -8.73
N ASP A 95 11.81 -13.00 -8.43
CA ASP A 95 12.56 -12.52 -7.27
C ASP A 95 11.78 -12.81 -5.98
N VAL A 96 10.45 -12.64 -6.03
CA VAL A 96 9.55 -13.05 -4.93
C VAL A 96 9.62 -14.56 -4.70
N ALA A 97 9.62 -15.35 -5.78
CA ALA A 97 9.72 -16.80 -5.71
C ALA A 97 11.05 -17.27 -5.10
N ALA A 98 12.15 -16.66 -5.52
CA ALA A 98 13.49 -16.90 -5.00
C ALA A 98 13.58 -16.59 -3.49
N GLU A 99 13.08 -15.43 -3.06
CA GLU A 99 13.10 -15.02 -1.64
C GLU A 99 12.23 -15.93 -0.75
N VAL A 100 11.11 -16.43 -1.29
CA VAL A 100 10.26 -17.39 -0.59
C VAL A 100 10.86 -18.81 -0.60
N GLY A 101 11.78 -19.11 -1.51
CA GLY A 101 12.41 -20.42 -1.67
C GLY A 101 11.51 -21.46 -2.34
N VAL A 102 10.63 -21.04 -3.26
CA VAL A 102 9.74 -21.94 -4.01
C VAL A 102 9.68 -21.53 -5.49
N PRO A 103 9.32 -22.45 -6.41
CA PRO A 103 9.03 -22.07 -7.79
C PRO A 103 7.87 -21.07 -7.89
N ALA A 104 7.87 -20.20 -8.90
CA ALA A 104 6.81 -19.21 -9.12
C ALA A 104 5.40 -19.85 -9.19
N SER A 105 5.31 -21.04 -9.81
CA SER A 105 4.09 -21.85 -9.88
C SER A 105 3.51 -22.26 -8.50
N LYS A 106 4.30 -22.22 -7.43
CA LYS A 106 3.90 -22.56 -6.05
C LYS A 106 3.53 -21.35 -5.19
N LEU A 107 3.38 -20.17 -5.81
CA LEU A 107 2.92 -18.94 -5.14
C LEU A 107 1.41 -18.71 -5.25
N THR A 108 0.65 -19.55 -5.95
CA THR A 108 -0.82 -19.41 -6.13
C THR A 108 -1.60 -19.22 -4.82
N GLY A 109 -1.20 -19.93 -3.76
CA GLY A 109 -1.78 -19.78 -2.43
C GLY A 109 -1.48 -18.43 -1.77
N VAL A 110 -0.32 -17.83 -2.07
CA VAL A 110 0.01 -16.46 -1.64
C VAL A 110 -0.92 -15.47 -2.31
N TRP A 111 -1.10 -15.57 -3.64
CA TRP A 111 -2.00 -14.68 -4.40
C TRP A 111 -3.42 -14.72 -3.89
N SER A 112 -3.96 -15.93 -3.74
CA SER A 112 -5.31 -16.13 -3.21
C SER A 112 -5.50 -15.52 -1.81
N GLY A 113 -4.46 -15.61 -0.98
CA GLY A 113 -4.44 -15.02 0.36
C GLY A 113 -4.37 -13.49 0.34
N LEU A 114 -3.53 -12.91 -0.53
CA LEU A 114 -3.42 -11.46 -0.70
C LEU A 114 -4.73 -10.88 -1.19
N THR A 115 -5.32 -11.42 -2.27
CA THR A 115 -6.60 -10.96 -2.82
C THR A 115 -7.70 -10.93 -1.77
N ARG A 116 -7.92 -12.04 -1.05
CA ARG A 116 -8.97 -12.10 -0.02
C ARG A 116 -8.75 -11.04 1.07
N ARG A 117 -7.50 -10.84 1.45
CA ARG A 117 -7.15 -9.96 2.55
C ARG A 117 -7.25 -8.49 2.16
N THR A 118 -6.86 -8.13 0.95
CA THR A 118 -7.07 -6.79 0.42
C THR A 118 -8.53 -6.41 0.51
N LYS A 119 -9.42 -7.26 -0.04
CA LYS A 119 -10.87 -7.06 0.01
C LYS A 119 -11.40 -6.95 1.44
N THR A 120 -10.83 -7.71 2.37
CA THR A 120 -11.20 -7.65 3.79
C THR A 120 -10.79 -6.33 4.45
N VAL A 121 -9.58 -5.84 4.16
CA VAL A 121 -9.00 -4.65 4.80
C VAL A 121 -9.54 -3.35 4.19
N THR A 122 -9.83 -3.36 2.90
CA THR A 122 -10.45 -2.22 2.20
C THR A 122 -11.96 -2.19 2.37
N GLY A 123 -12.60 -3.35 2.59
CA GLY A 123 -14.05 -3.48 2.55
C GLY A 123 -14.63 -3.47 1.13
N ASP A 124 -13.78 -3.39 0.11
CA ASP A 124 -14.15 -3.39 -1.30
C ASP A 124 -14.00 -4.80 -1.89
N SER A 125 -15.09 -5.32 -2.46
CA SER A 125 -15.12 -6.66 -3.06
C SER A 125 -14.35 -6.77 -4.37
N GLU A 126 -14.08 -5.66 -5.05
CA GLU A 126 -13.34 -5.62 -6.31
C GLU A 126 -11.86 -5.28 -6.10
N ALA A 127 -11.48 -4.82 -4.90
CA ALA A 127 -10.12 -4.40 -4.61
C ALA A 127 -9.06 -5.47 -4.88
N TYR A 128 -7.96 -5.03 -5.49
CA TYR A 128 -6.78 -5.84 -5.75
C TYR A 128 -5.52 -5.15 -5.25
N LEU A 129 -4.56 -5.95 -4.77
CA LEU A 129 -3.30 -5.41 -4.22
C LEU A 129 -2.24 -5.18 -5.28
N ILE A 130 -2.24 -6.03 -6.31
CA ILE A 130 -1.18 -6.13 -7.30
C ILE A 130 -1.82 -6.00 -8.66
N ASP A 131 -1.36 -5.02 -9.44
CA ASP A 131 -1.63 -5.00 -10.87
C ASP A 131 -0.59 -5.83 -11.61
N TRP A 132 -1.05 -6.67 -12.52
CA TRP A 132 -0.22 -7.47 -13.42
C TRP A 132 -0.35 -7.02 -14.87
N SER A 133 -1.28 -6.10 -15.18
CA SER A 133 -1.67 -5.72 -16.55
C SER A 133 -0.52 -5.08 -17.34
N GLY A 134 0.40 -4.41 -16.65
CA GLY A 134 1.58 -3.79 -17.24
C GLY A 134 2.72 -4.76 -17.55
N GLY A 135 2.62 -6.04 -17.20
CA GLY A 135 3.68 -7.05 -17.40
C GLY A 135 3.32 -8.09 -18.47
N GLU A 136 4.33 -8.60 -19.18
CA GLU A 136 4.17 -9.84 -19.95
C GLU A 136 4.58 -11.05 -19.11
N ALA A 137 3.78 -12.10 -19.16
CA ALA A 137 4.10 -13.37 -18.53
C ALA A 137 5.26 -14.06 -19.28
N ILE A 138 6.32 -14.39 -18.57
CA ILE A 138 7.51 -15.05 -19.11
C ILE A 138 7.45 -16.55 -18.83
N TRP A 139 7.63 -17.34 -19.88
CA TRP A 139 7.56 -18.80 -19.86
C TRP A 139 8.86 -19.39 -20.39
N GLU A 140 9.41 -20.39 -19.69
CA GLU A 140 10.56 -21.17 -20.14
C GLU A 140 10.20 -22.64 -20.13
N ARG A 141 10.34 -23.33 -21.28
CA ARG A 141 10.07 -24.78 -21.39
C ARG A 141 8.70 -25.18 -20.81
N GLU A 142 7.67 -24.38 -21.11
CA GLU A 142 6.29 -24.54 -20.61
C GLU A 142 6.09 -24.27 -19.11
N GLU A 143 7.12 -23.84 -18.39
CA GLU A 143 7.01 -23.40 -17.00
C GLU A 143 6.82 -21.89 -16.91
N TYR A 144 5.90 -21.45 -16.04
CA TYR A 144 5.71 -20.03 -15.71
C TYR A 144 6.82 -19.57 -14.77
N VAL A 145 7.70 -18.68 -15.27
CA VAL A 145 8.93 -18.31 -14.57
C VAL A 145 8.85 -16.92 -13.96
N ASP A 146 8.29 -15.94 -14.69
CA ASP A 146 8.33 -14.55 -14.25
C ASP A 146 7.16 -13.73 -14.80
N HIS A 147 6.88 -12.61 -14.14
CA HIS A 147 5.87 -11.63 -14.51
C HIS A 147 6.08 -10.38 -13.66
N ARG A 148 6.06 -9.21 -14.30
CA ARG A 148 6.14 -7.94 -13.60
C ARG A 148 4.80 -7.63 -12.93
N GLY A 149 4.84 -7.43 -11.62
CA GLY A 149 3.71 -6.91 -10.85
C GLY A 149 3.99 -5.49 -10.35
N GLU A 150 2.92 -4.79 -9.99
CA GLU A 150 2.94 -3.41 -9.50
C GLU A 150 2.11 -3.28 -8.23
N LEU A 151 2.58 -2.44 -7.31
CA LEU A 151 1.79 -1.91 -6.19
C LEU A 151 1.61 -0.40 -6.40
N THR A 152 0.55 0.18 -5.86
CA THR A 152 0.48 1.65 -5.77
C THR A 152 1.64 2.19 -4.92
N GLU A 153 2.07 3.41 -5.19
CA GLU A 153 3.17 4.03 -4.45
C GLU A 153 2.89 4.13 -2.96
N MET A 154 1.67 4.54 -2.59
CA MET A 154 1.27 4.63 -1.20
C MET A 154 1.32 3.26 -0.52
N THR A 155 0.78 2.21 -1.15
CA THR A 155 0.80 0.85 -0.60
C THR A 155 2.23 0.36 -0.41
N ARG A 156 3.11 0.54 -1.40
CA ARG A 156 4.53 0.18 -1.28
C ARG A 156 5.18 0.93 -0.10
N ALA A 157 5.02 2.25 -0.03
CA ALA A 157 5.61 3.07 1.02
C ALA A 157 5.13 2.64 2.42
N SER A 158 3.84 2.35 2.56
CA SER A 158 3.25 1.84 3.80
C SER A 158 3.83 0.47 4.19
N PHE A 159 3.95 -0.46 3.24
CA PHE A 159 4.59 -1.77 3.51
C PHE A 159 6.05 -1.63 3.90
N ARG A 160 6.85 -0.81 3.20
CA ARG A 160 8.26 -0.57 3.55
C ARG A 160 8.40 -0.04 4.97
N LYS A 161 7.59 0.96 5.31
CA LYS A 161 7.56 1.56 6.66
C LYS A 161 7.22 0.54 7.75
N VAL A 162 6.21 -0.30 7.54
CA VAL A 162 5.76 -1.27 8.55
C VAL A 162 6.69 -2.49 8.63
N LEU A 163 7.27 -2.92 7.52
CA LEU A 163 8.18 -4.07 7.46
C LEU A 163 9.64 -3.72 7.83
N GLY A 164 9.95 -2.43 7.98
CA GLY A 164 11.29 -1.94 8.28
C GLY A 164 12.26 -2.04 7.10
N VAL A 165 11.77 -1.88 5.87
CA VAL A 165 12.58 -1.87 4.65
C VAL A 165 12.96 -0.43 4.35
N GLY A 166 14.25 -0.10 4.57
CA GLY A 166 14.86 1.21 4.36
C GLY A 166 15.20 1.46 2.91
#